data_AF-A0A9E2EQJ3-F1
#
_entry.id   AF-A0A9E2EQJ3-F1
#
_cell.length_a   1.000
_cell.length_b   1.000
_cell.length_c   1.000
_cell.angle_alpha   90.00
_cell.angle_beta   90.00
_cell.angle_gamma   90.00
#
_symmetry.space_group_name_H-M   'P 1'
#
loop_
_entity.id
_entity.type
_entity.pdbx_description
1 polymer ?
#
loop_
_entity_poly.entity_id
_entity_poly.type
_entity_poly.pdbx_seq_one_letter_code
_entity_poly.pdbx_strand_id
1 'polypeptide(L)' 'MDNLLKVALAQISPIWLDKKATLQKIETTINEAAKEKAELVVFGEALLPGYPFWLALTNGAAWDL' A
#
# COMPACT_ATOMS: atom_id res chain seq x y z
N MET A 1 29.35 13.98 0.79
CA MET A 1 27.92 14.05 0.46
C MET A 1 27.20 13.27 1.55
N ASP A 2 26.27 13.90 2.23
CA ASP A 2 25.40 13.20 3.17
C ASP A 2 24.41 12.35 2.37
N ASN A 3 24.40 11.04 2.64
CA ASN A 3 23.49 10.07 2.01
C ASN A 3 22.33 9.72 2.96
N LEU A 4 21.85 10.71 3.71
CA LEU A 4 20.73 10.56 4.64
C LEU A 4 19.43 10.82 3.90
N LEU A 5 18.52 9.84 3.92
CA LEU A 5 17.19 9.90 3.30
C LEU A 5 16.14 9.61 4.38
N LYS A 6 15.15 10.49 4.56
CA LYS A 6 14.03 10.20 5.46
C LYS A 6 12.94 9.43 4.72
N VAL A 7 12.63 8.23 5.20
CA VAL A 7 11.65 7.33 4.56
C VAL A 7 10.44 7.11 5.47
N ALA A 8 9.24 7.10 4.88
CA ALA A 8 7.98 6.74 5.52
C ALA A 8 7.50 5.35 5.05
N LEU A 9 7.12 4.49 5.99
CA LEU A 9 6.55 3.17 5.73
C LEU A 9 5.06 3.20 6.05
N ALA A 10 4.20 3.23 5.04
CA ALA A 10 2.76 3.35 5.21
C ALA A 10 2.10 1.98 5.40
N GLN A 11 1.91 1.59 6.67
CA GLN A 11 1.14 0.39 7.02
C GLN A 11 -0.35 0.74 7.16
N ILE A 12 -1.09 0.66 6.05
CA ILE A 12 -2.51 0.97 5.99
C ILE A 12 -3.30 -0.13 5.27
N SER A 13 -4.56 -0.31 5.66
CA SER A 13 -5.50 -1.18 4.94
C SER A 13 -6.13 -0.46 3.74
N PRO A 14 -6.52 -1.18 2.68
CA PRO A 14 -7.33 -0.62 1.60
C PRO A 14 -8.80 -0.47 2.01
N ILE A 15 -9.56 0.28 1.23
CA ILE A 15 -11.01 0.12 1.18
C ILE A 15 -11.31 -0.96 0.14
N TRP A 16 -11.75 -2.11 0.63
CA TRP A 16 -11.87 -3.34 -0.16
C TRP A 16 -12.73 -3.15 -1.40
N LEU A 17 -12.14 -3.47 -2.57
CA LEU A 17 -12.80 -3.37 -3.89
C LEU A 17 -13.33 -1.96 -4.23
N ASP A 18 -12.90 -0.93 -3.50
CA ASP A 18 -13.16 0.47 -3.81
C ASP A 18 -11.85 1.19 -4.12
N LYS A 19 -11.55 1.24 -5.42
CA LYS A 19 -10.36 1.92 -5.95
C LYS A 19 -10.37 3.42 -5.61
N LYS A 20 -11.52 4.09 -5.67
CA LYS A 20 -11.58 5.56 -5.48
C LYS A 20 -11.36 5.92 -4.03
N ALA A 21 -12.01 5.23 -3.11
CA ALA A 21 -11.82 5.46 -1.68
C ALA A 21 -10.39 5.09 -1.23
N THR A 22 -9.81 4.03 -1.81
CA THR A 22 -8.41 3.67 -1.52
C THR A 22 -7.42 4.71 -2.05
N LEU A 23 -7.66 5.30 -3.24
CA LEU A 23 -6.85 6.42 -3.74
C LEU A 23 -6.88 7.62 -2.80
N GLN A 24 -8.07 8.02 -2.32
CA GLN A 24 -8.18 9.13 -1.36
C GLN A 24 -7.38 8.87 -0.08
N LYS A 25 -7.37 7.62 0.40
CA LYS A 25 -6.55 7.21 1.55
C LYS A 25 -5.06 7.31 1.25
N ILE A 26 -4.61 6.82 0.08
CA ILE A 26 -3.22 6.93 -0.37
C ILE A 26 -2.79 8.41 -0.46
N GLU A 27 -3.59 9.27 -1.07
CA GLU A 27 -3.32 10.71 -1.18
C GLU A 27 -3.19 11.37 0.20
N THR A 28 -4.07 11.02 1.13
CA THR A 28 -4.00 11.51 2.51
C THR A 28 -2.70 11.08 3.19
N THR A 29 -2.32 9.81 3.06
CA THR A 29 -1.07 9.28 3.63
C THR A 29 0.18 9.88 3.01
N ILE A 30 0.18 10.17 1.69
CA ILE A 30 1.29 10.91 1.04
C ILE A 30 1.43 12.31 1.66
N ASN A 31 0.31 13.01 1.86
CA ASN A 31 0.33 14.33 2.49
C ASN A 31 0.81 14.29 3.94
N GLU A 32 0.50 13.24 4.70
CA GLU A 32 1.03 13.02 6.05
C GLU A 32 2.55 12.78 6.04
N ALA A 33 3.05 11.91 5.15
CA ALA A 33 4.47 11.67 4.99
C ALA A 33 5.24 12.95 4.59
N ALA A 34 4.65 13.78 3.73
CA ALA A 34 5.21 15.07 3.34
C ALA A 34 5.29 16.06 4.51
N LYS A 35 4.28 16.11 5.40
CA LYS A 35 4.32 16.93 6.63
C LYS A 35 5.47 16.52 7.55
N GLU A 36 5.78 15.23 7.58
CA GLU A 36 6.92 14.67 8.29
C GLU A 36 8.26 14.87 7.56
N LYS A 37 8.29 15.56 6.41
CA LYS A 37 9.49 15.74 5.58
C LYS A 37 10.11 14.41 5.12
N ALA A 38 9.30 13.38 4.93
CA ALA A 38 9.75 12.17 4.26
C ALA A 38 9.99 12.45 2.78
N GLU A 39 11.07 11.90 2.24
CA GLU A 39 11.50 12.03 0.85
C GLU A 39 11.07 10.82 0.00
N LEU A 40 10.76 9.70 0.67
CA LEU A 40 10.20 8.50 0.08
C LEU A 40 9.09 7.98 1.00
N VAL A 41 7.95 7.62 0.42
CA VAL A 41 6.89 6.86 1.08
C VAL A 41 6.65 5.57 0.31
N VAL A 42 6.56 4.45 1.03
CA VAL A 42 6.29 3.13 0.45
C VAL A 42 5.02 2.54 1.06
N PHE A 43 4.31 1.77 0.26
CA PHE A 43 3.03 1.15 0.61
C PHE A 43 3.14 -0.37 0.54
N GLY A 44 2.22 -1.05 1.22
CA GLY A 44 2.09 -2.51 1.14
C GLY A 44 1.75 -3.01 -0.25
N GLU A 45 2.10 -4.26 -0.52
CA GLU A 45 1.78 -4.96 -1.78
C GLU A 45 0.28 -4.96 -2.05
N ALA A 46 -0.10 -4.75 -3.31
CA ALA A 46 -1.48 -4.79 -3.78
C ALA A 46 -2.46 -3.88 -3.01
N LEU A 47 -1.96 -2.80 -2.37
CA LEU A 47 -2.80 -1.90 -1.58
C LEU A 47 -3.96 -1.31 -2.39
N LEU A 48 -3.72 -0.80 -3.61
CA LEU A 48 -4.76 -0.09 -4.35
C LEU A 48 -6.03 -0.93 -4.63
N PRO A 49 -5.94 -2.15 -5.19
CA PRO A 49 -7.12 -3.02 -5.36
C PRO A 49 -7.53 -3.73 -4.06
N GLY A 50 -6.62 -3.83 -3.09
CA GLY A 50 -6.67 -4.73 -1.95
C GLY A 50 -6.13 -6.11 -2.29
N TYR A 51 -5.34 -6.66 -1.37
CA TYR A 51 -4.70 -7.96 -1.57
C TYR A 51 -5.76 -9.09 -1.66
N PRO A 52 -5.71 -9.95 -2.69
CA PRO A 52 -6.73 -10.97 -2.94
C PRO A 52 -6.56 -12.20 -2.03
N PHE A 53 -6.74 -12.03 -0.71
CA PHE A 53 -6.51 -13.11 0.26
C PHE A 53 -7.39 -14.34 0.00
N TRP A 54 -8.53 -14.16 -0.67
CA TRP A 54 -9.48 -15.24 -0.97
C TRP A 54 -8.85 -16.36 -1.81
N LEU A 55 -7.84 -16.06 -2.64
CA LEU A 55 -7.18 -17.08 -3.45
C LEU A 55 -6.56 -18.20 -2.60
N ALA A 56 -6.03 -17.86 -1.42
CA ALA A 56 -5.49 -18.86 -0.49
C ALA A 56 -6.58 -19.74 0.13
N LEU A 57 -7.78 -19.18 0.34
CA LEU A 57 -8.92 -19.90 0.94
C LEU A 57 -9.65 -20.79 -0.07
N THR A 58 -9.59 -20.46 -1.36
CA THR A 58 -10.31 -21.17 -2.43
C THR A 58 -9.42 -22.13 -3.23
N ASN A 59 -8.17 -22.35 -2.82
CA ASN A 59 -7.16 -23.04 -3.63
C ASN A 59 -6.97 -22.39 -5.03
N GLY A 60 -7.31 -21.10 -5.16
CA GLY A 60 -7.37 -20.39 -6.44
C GLY A 60 -6.00 -20.00 -6.99
N ALA A 61 -4.93 -20.14 -6.19
CA ALA A 61 -3.55 -19.94 -6.59
C ALA A 61 -2.74 -21.26 -6.67
N ALA A 62 -3.42 -22.41 -6.65
CA ALA A 62 -2.75 -23.69 -6.78
C ALA A 62 -2.14 -23.85 -8.17
N TRP A 63 -0.97 -24.47 -8.20
CA TRP A 63 -0.33 -24.92 -9.44
C TRP A 63 -0.77 -26.36 -9.70
N ASP A 64 -1.51 -26.57 -10.78
CA ASP A 64 -1.80 -27.90 -11.28
C ASP A 64 -0.66 -28.29 -12.25
N LEU A 65 0.23 -29.17 -11.80
CA LEU A 65 1.24 -29.85 -12.63
C LEU A 65 0.72 -31.21 -13.09
#